data_AF-A0A520H4K0-F1
#
_entry.id   AF-A0A520H4K0-F1
#
_cell.length_a   1.000
_cell.length_b   1.000
_cell.length_c   1.000
_cell.angle_alpha   90.00
_cell.angle_beta   90.00
_cell.angle_gamma   90.00
#
_symmetry.space_group_name_H-M   'P 1'
#
loop_
_entity.id
_entity.type
_entity.pdbx_description
1 polymer ?
#
loop_
_entity_poly.entity_id
_entity_poly.type
_entity_poly.pdbx_seq_one_letter_code
_entity_poly.pdbx_strand_id
1 'polypeptide(L)'
;MHFSVYNGNCILQKLNVMLNLSQKLAVVTLTLSFSAVSASYSQKTETKVFNDVTSTHLPVDPEAHPLDVVLIDVDKDGDLDAILALENLPNRLYLNDGSGKFSWKKGVFAEKSHDTEHLRVGDFDKDGHLDVVFVAEDDRNHEFYLGNGDGTFKDVSDRLPGKSEANGLDIGDVNG
;
A
#
# COMPACT_ATOMS: atom_id res chain seq x y z
N MET A 1 -24.61 15.94 28.08
CA MET A 1 -23.98 14.63 27.79
C MET A 1 -22.54 14.70 28.26
N HIS A 2 -22.15 13.70 29.05
CA HIS A 2 -20.88 13.55 29.76
C HIS A 2 -19.70 13.53 28.79
N PHE A 3 -18.61 14.24 29.10
CA PHE A 3 -17.25 13.71 28.98
C PHE A 3 -16.36 14.34 30.05
N SER A 4 -15.85 13.48 30.91
CA SER A 4 -14.95 13.78 32.01
C SER A 4 -13.51 13.83 31.50
N VAL A 5 -12.76 14.81 31.98
CA VAL A 5 -11.29 14.84 31.92
C VAL A 5 -10.74 13.98 33.06
N TYR A 6 -9.71 13.17 32.80
CA TYR A 6 -8.93 12.50 33.83
C TYR A 6 -7.43 12.74 33.63
N ASN A 7 -6.84 13.37 34.67
CA ASN A 7 -5.47 13.26 35.22
C ASN A 7 -4.26 13.53 34.29
N GLY A 8 -3.27 14.33 34.67
CA GLY A 8 -2.91 14.83 35.99
C GLY A 8 -1.76 15.85 35.91
N ASN A 9 -1.67 16.61 37.00
CA ASN A 9 -0.88 17.82 37.19
C ASN A 9 0.64 17.66 37.06
N CYS A 10 1.33 18.73 36.67
CA CYS A 10 2.44 19.23 37.48
C CYS A 10 2.41 20.76 37.57
N ILE A 11 2.50 21.23 38.80
CA ILE A 11 2.18 22.56 39.31
C ILE A 11 3.45 23.40 39.31
N LEU A 12 3.39 24.68 38.93
CA LEU A 12 4.22 25.71 39.57
C LEU A 12 3.42 26.99 39.83
N GLN A 13 3.73 27.57 40.98
CA GLN A 13 2.86 28.36 41.86
C GLN A 13 2.72 29.84 41.48
N LYS A 14 1.52 30.36 41.79
CA LYS A 14 1.15 31.68 42.34
C LYS A 14 2.16 32.84 42.22
N LEU A 15 1.70 33.96 41.63
CA LEU A 15 1.65 35.22 42.37
C LEU A 15 0.54 36.15 41.83
N ASN A 16 -0.37 36.55 42.74
CA ASN A 16 -1.41 37.56 42.55
C ASN A 16 -0.79 38.95 42.37
N VAL A 17 -1.34 39.77 41.46
CA VAL A 17 -1.63 41.18 41.78
C VAL A 17 -2.95 41.58 41.11
N MET A 18 -3.90 41.99 41.94
CA MET A 18 -5.18 42.60 41.56
C MET A 18 -4.97 43.95 40.88
N LEU A 19 -5.75 44.19 39.83
CA LEU A 19 -6.02 45.47 39.22
C LEU A 19 -6.39 46.53 40.27
N ASN A 20 -5.79 47.72 40.20
CA ASN A 20 -6.58 48.95 40.36
C ASN A 20 -5.92 50.20 39.74
N LEU A 21 -6.81 51.08 39.30
CA LEU A 21 -6.69 52.49 38.91
C LEU A 21 -6.18 52.86 37.50
N SER A 22 -7.19 53.22 36.69
CA SER A 22 -7.28 54.54 36.05
C SER A 22 -6.31 54.84 34.89
N GLN A 23 -6.90 54.79 33.69
CA GLN A 23 -6.63 55.58 32.48
C GLN A 23 -5.87 54.92 31.32
N LYS A 24 -6.61 54.84 30.20
CA LYS A 24 -6.20 54.69 28.80
C LYS A 24 -5.31 53.49 28.49
N LEU A 25 -5.91 52.40 28.00
CA LEU A 25 -5.15 51.35 27.33
C LEU A 25 -5.61 51.20 25.88
N ALA A 26 -4.69 51.55 24.98
CA ALA A 26 -4.77 51.25 23.56
C ALA A 26 -4.91 49.74 23.37
N VAL A 27 -5.87 49.32 22.54
CA VAL A 27 -6.01 47.94 22.12
C VAL A 27 -4.85 47.63 21.18
N VAL A 28 -3.77 47.05 21.71
CA VAL A 28 -2.72 46.43 20.91
C VAL A 28 -3.14 44.97 20.70
N THR A 29 -3.69 44.67 19.53
CA THR A 29 -3.91 43.28 19.12
C THR A 29 -2.55 42.61 18.90
N LEU A 30 -2.16 41.73 19.83
CA LEU A 30 -1.00 40.87 19.68
C LEU A 30 -1.45 39.57 19.00
N THR A 31 -1.12 39.40 17.72
CA THR A 31 -1.27 38.12 17.02
C THR A 31 -0.21 37.15 17.56
N LEU A 32 -0.61 36.14 18.33
CA LEU A 32 0.24 34.97 18.59
C LEU A 32 0.16 34.04 17.38
N SER A 33 1.25 33.95 16.61
CA SER A 33 1.43 32.84 15.69
C SER A 33 1.93 31.61 16.48
N PHE A 34 1.08 30.60 16.61
CA PHE A 34 1.53 29.28 17.02
C PHE A 34 2.15 28.60 15.80
N SER A 35 3.48 28.49 15.78
CA SER A 35 4.13 27.52 14.89
C SER A 35 4.03 26.15 15.58
N ALA A 36 3.13 25.29 15.10
CA ALA A 36 3.20 23.89 15.46
C ALA A 36 4.51 23.33 14.87
N VAL A 37 5.49 23.05 15.72
CA VAL A 37 6.61 22.19 15.34
C VAL A 37 6.02 20.79 15.23
N SER A 38 5.71 20.36 14.02
CA SER A 38 5.55 18.95 13.71
C SER A 38 6.92 18.31 13.89
N ALA A 39 7.16 17.67 15.04
CA ALA A 39 8.32 16.80 15.19
C ALA A 39 8.06 15.57 14.32
N SER A 40 8.60 15.57 13.10
CA SER A 40 8.64 14.38 12.25
C SER A 40 9.53 13.35 12.95
N TYR A 41 8.92 12.31 13.50
CA TYR A 41 9.64 11.17 14.02
C TYR A 41 10.13 10.30 12.85
N SER A 42 11.31 10.63 12.31
CA SER A 42 12.01 9.72 11.41
C SER A 42 12.70 8.66 12.27
N GLN A 43 12.02 7.53 12.47
CA GLN A 43 12.68 6.31 12.92
C GLN A 43 13.47 5.78 11.73
N LYS A 44 14.77 6.08 11.71
CA LYS A 44 15.70 5.43 10.79
C LYS A 44 15.91 4.01 11.32
N THR A 45 15.05 3.08 10.92
CA THR A 45 15.07 1.66 11.32
C THR A 45 16.15 0.89 10.56
N GLU A 46 17.37 1.42 10.51
CA GLU A 46 18.51 0.71 9.93
C GLU A 46 19.11 -0.21 10.99
N THR A 47 19.13 -1.50 10.70
CA THR A 47 19.91 -2.47 11.48
C THR A 47 21.25 -2.71 10.79
N LYS A 48 22.18 -3.39 11.46
CA LYS A 48 23.46 -3.78 10.84
C LYS A 48 23.29 -4.71 9.61
N VAL A 49 22.12 -5.33 9.47
CA VAL A 49 21.83 -6.34 8.44
C VAL A 49 20.84 -5.82 7.39
N PHE A 50 19.92 -4.94 7.77
CA PHE A 50 18.88 -4.40 6.91
C PHE A 50 18.94 -2.88 6.88
N ASN A 51 18.91 -2.33 5.67
CA ASN A 51 18.72 -0.91 5.43
C ASN A 51 17.26 -0.69 5.00
N ASP A 52 16.54 0.18 5.71
CA ASP A 52 15.19 0.56 5.29
C ASP A 52 15.28 1.49 4.08
N VAL A 53 14.92 0.96 2.92
CA VAL A 53 14.91 1.68 1.64
C VAL A 53 13.49 1.90 1.11
N THR A 54 12.46 1.51 1.88
CA THR A 54 11.05 1.43 1.47
C THR A 54 10.60 2.70 0.74
N SER A 55 10.82 3.87 1.34
CA SER A 55 10.38 5.17 0.80
C SER A 55 11.08 5.61 -0.49
N THR A 56 12.20 4.96 -0.85
CA THR A 56 13.01 5.31 -2.03
C THR A 56 12.96 4.24 -3.12
N HIS A 57 12.59 3.01 -2.76
CA HIS A 57 12.63 1.85 -3.64
C HIS A 57 11.26 1.25 -3.95
N LEU A 58 10.19 1.66 -3.27
CA LEU A 58 8.83 1.24 -3.60
C LEU A 58 7.97 2.43 -4.04
N PRO A 59 7.06 2.23 -5.02
CA PRO A 59 6.00 3.20 -5.29
C PRO A 59 5.16 3.45 -4.03
N VAL A 60 5.07 4.70 -3.60
CA VAL A 60 4.26 5.09 -2.44
C VAL A 60 2.85 5.43 -2.93
N ASP A 61 1.88 4.69 -2.42
CA ASP A 61 0.46 4.96 -2.59
C ASP A 61 -0.24 4.72 -1.26
N PRO A 62 -0.73 5.77 -0.57
CA PRO A 62 -1.33 5.65 0.75
C PRO A 62 -2.68 4.92 0.73
N GLU A 63 -3.32 4.80 -0.43
CA GLU A 63 -4.59 4.09 -0.58
C GLU A 63 -4.38 2.61 -0.92
N ALA A 64 -3.15 2.22 -1.29
CA ALA A 64 -2.85 0.84 -1.65
C ALA A 64 -2.90 -0.07 -0.42
N HIS A 65 -3.82 -1.04 -0.46
CA HIS A 65 -3.91 -2.11 0.53
C HIS A 65 -3.66 -3.47 -0.14
N PRO A 66 -2.38 -3.87 -0.30
CA PRO A 66 -2.06 -5.15 -0.91
C PRO A 66 -2.29 -6.29 0.08
N LEU A 67 -3.02 -7.32 -0.34
CA LEU A 67 -3.35 -8.49 0.47
C LEU A 67 -2.43 -9.69 0.20
N ASP A 68 -1.85 -9.76 -1.00
CA ASP A 68 -0.87 -10.78 -1.37
C ASP A 68 0.14 -10.24 -2.41
N VAL A 69 1.30 -10.88 -2.48
CA VAL A 69 2.38 -10.53 -3.41
C VAL A 69 3.13 -11.77 -3.88
N VAL A 70 3.42 -11.83 -5.17
CA VAL A 70 4.33 -12.83 -5.76
C VAL A 70 5.51 -12.13 -6.41
N LEU A 71 6.70 -12.71 -6.21
CA LEU A 71 7.94 -12.27 -6.85
C LEU A 71 8.32 -13.21 -7.99
N ILE A 72 8.36 -12.70 -9.23
CA ILE A 72 8.72 -13.45 -10.44
C ILE A 72 9.41 -12.54 -11.46
N ASP A 73 10.30 -13.12 -12.26
CA ASP A 73 10.92 -12.43 -13.41
C ASP A 73 9.94 -12.47 -14.59
N VAL A 74 9.15 -11.39 -14.79
CA VAL A 74 8.07 -11.39 -15.79
C VAL A 74 8.52 -10.99 -17.19
N ASP A 75 9.67 -10.31 -17.29
CA ASP A 75 10.20 -9.79 -18.55
C ASP A 75 11.55 -10.39 -18.97
N LYS A 76 12.02 -11.40 -18.22
CA LYS A 76 13.22 -12.22 -18.48
C LYS A 76 14.51 -11.40 -18.45
N ASP A 77 14.55 -10.34 -17.66
CA ASP A 77 15.76 -9.53 -17.45
C ASP A 77 16.70 -10.10 -16.36
N GLY A 78 16.22 -11.09 -15.60
CA GLY A 78 16.96 -11.81 -14.58
C GLY A 78 16.73 -11.28 -13.16
N ASP A 79 15.92 -10.23 -12.99
CA ASP A 79 15.55 -9.66 -11.71
C ASP A 79 14.10 -10.04 -11.35
N LEU A 80 13.83 -10.20 -10.05
CA LEU A 80 12.47 -10.49 -9.61
C LEU A 80 11.64 -9.21 -9.57
N ASP A 81 10.52 -9.22 -10.29
CA ASP A 81 9.46 -8.23 -10.25
C ASP A 81 8.40 -8.59 -9.22
N ALA A 82 7.50 -7.66 -8.89
CA ALA A 82 6.43 -7.88 -7.92
C ALA A 82 5.05 -7.74 -8.55
N ILE A 83 4.20 -8.74 -8.38
CA ILE A 83 2.77 -8.68 -8.71
C ILE A 83 1.98 -8.65 -7.41
N LEU A 84 1.11 -7.65 -7.26
CA LEU A 84 0.35 -7.40 -6.05
C LEU A 84 -1.14 -7.63 -6.31
N ALA A 85 -1.77 -8.37 -5.41
CA ALA A 85 -3.22 -8.41 -5.24
C ALA A 85 -3.64 -7.25 -4.33
N LEU A 86 -4.56 -6.39 -4.76
CA LEU A 86 -5.02 -5.26 -3.96
C LEU A 86 -6.50 -5.35 -3.60
N GLU A 87 -6.79 -4.95 -2.37
CA GLU A 87 -8.14 -4.67 -1.90
C GLU A 87 -8.61 -3.32 -2.45
N ASN A 88 -9.79 -3.33 -3.08
CA ASN A 88 -10.51 -2.15 -3.57
C ASN A 88 -9.75 -1.25 -4.58
N LEU A 89 -8.69 -1.77 -5.20
CA LEU A 89 -7.88 -1.10 -6.22
C LEU A 89 -7.50 -2.07 -7.34
N PRO A 90 -7.12 -1.55 -8.52
CA PRO A 90 -6.55 -2.40 -9.57
C PRO A 90 -5.31 -3.14 -9.08
N ASN A 91 -5.21 -4.42 -9.46
CA ASN A 91 -4.02 -5.24 -9.27
C ASN A 91 -2.80 -4.61 -9.97
N ARG A 92 -1.59 -4.85 -9.48
CA ARG A 92 -0.39 -4.11 -9.93
C ARG A 92 0.76 -5.00 -10.28
N LEU A 93 1.48 -4.63 -11.35
CA LEU A 93 2.82 -5.11 -11.65
C LEU A 93 3.84 -4.01 -11.37
N TYR A 94 4.81 -4.30 -10.51
CA TYR A 94 5.94 -3.44 -10.20
C TYR A 94 7.21 -4.07 -10.78
N LEU A 95 7.85 -3.37 -11.71
CA LEU A 95 9.12 -3.81 -12.32
C LEU A 95 10.31 -3.38 -11.47
N ASN A 96 11.24 -4.29 -11.24
CA ASN A 96 12.49 -4.04 -10.53
C ASN A 96 13.60 -3.64 -11.50
N ASP A 97 14.35 -2.57 -11.21
CA ASP A 97 15.47 -2.13 -12.06
C ASP A 97 16.80 -2.88 -11.80
N GLY A 98 16.74 -4.04 -11.14
CA GLY A 98 17.88 -4.83 -10.69
C GLY A 98 18.62 -4.31 -9.46
N SER A 99 18.32 -3.09 -9.01
CA SER A 99 18.83 -2.55 -7.74
C SER A 99 17.88 -2.77 -6.56
N GLY A 100 16.74 -3.42 -6.80
CA GLY A 100 15.64 -3.54 -5.84
C GLY A 100 14.73 -2.31 -5.82
N LYS A 101 14.85 -1.42 -6.81
CA LYS A 101 14.00 -0.24 -6.95
C LYS A 101 12.89 -0.54 -7.94
N PHE A 102 11.67 -0.49 -7.43
CA PHE A 102 10.47 -0.87 -8.14
C PHE A 102 9.76 0.34 -8.77
N SER A 103 9.17 0.10 -9.93
CA SER A 103 8.33 1.08 -10.63
C SER A 103 7.01 0.46 -11.08
N TRP A 104 5.90 1.17 -10.87
CA TRP A 104 4.58 0.65 -11.24
C TRP A 104 4.37 0.70 -12.76
N LYS A 105 4.27 -0.48 -13.39
CA LYS A 105 3.84 -0.66 -14.77
C LYS A 105 2.31 -0.63 -14.83
N LYS A 106 1.74 0.50 -15.26
CA LYS A 106 0.29 0.72 -15.36
C LYS A 106 -0.33 0.05 -16.60
N GLY A 107 -1.64 -0.21 -16.58
CA GLY A 107 -2.35 -0.77 -17.73
C GLY A 107 -2.02 -2.23 -18.04
N VAL A 108 -1.46 -2.95 -17.07
CA VAL A 108 -1.08 -4.36 -17.22
C VAL A 108 -2.25 -5.29 -16.91
N PHE A 109 -2.98 -4.99 -15.83
CA PHE A 109 -4.17 -5.71 -15.39
C PHE A 109 -5.41 -4.82 -15.55
N ALA A 110 -6.59 -5.36 -15.20
CA ALA A 110 -7.85 -4.63 -15.28
C ALA A 110 -7.79 -3.36 -14.44
N GLU A 111 -8.17 -2.23 -15.04
CA GLU A 111 -8.21 -0.92 -14.35
C GLU A 111 -9.41 -0.77 -13.41
N LYS A 112 -10.24 -1.82 -13.30
CA LYS A 112 -11.37 -1.84 -12.36
C LYS A 112 -10.86 -2.23 -10.97
N SER A 113 -11.32 -1.52 -9.95
CA SER A 113 -11.12 -1.94 -8.56
C SER A 113 -11.84 -3.25 -8.27
N HIS A 114 -11.09 -4.20 -7.73
CA HIS A 114 -11.56 -5.49 -7.27
C HIS A 114 -11.17 -5.66 -5.81
N ASP A 115 -11.89 -6.52 -5.09
CA ASP A 115 -11.54 -6.91 -3.74
C ASP A 115 -10.65 -8.16 -3.79
N THR A 116 -9.42 -7.98 -4.28
CA THR A 116 -8.54 -9.10 -4.62
C THR A 116 -7.76 -9.56 -3.40
N GLU A 117 -8.00 -10.81 -2.99
CA GLU A 117 -7.45 -11.38 -1.77
C GLU A 117 -6.10 -12.07 -1.98
N HIS A 118 -5.93 -12.71 -3.13
CA HIS A 118 -4.82 -13.64 -3.33
C HIS A 118 -4.48 -13.83 -4.79
N LEU A 119 -3.23 -14.20 -5.08
CA LEU A 119 -2.79 -14.53 -6.43
C LEU A 119 -1.90 -15.76 -6.47
N ARG A 120 -1.88 -16.43 -7.63
CA ARG A 120 -0.89 -17.46 -7.93
C ARG A 120 -0.41 -17.37 -9.36
N VAL A 121 0.78 -17.89 -9.59
CA VAL A 121 1.45 -17.88 -10.88
C VAL A 121 1.82 -19.30 -11.32
N GLY A 122 1.81 -19.53 -12.61
CA GLY A 122 2.15 -20.82 -13.22
C GLY A 122 2.14 -20.72 -14.73
N ASP A 123 2.76 -21.67 -15.42
CA ASP A 123 2.66 -21.78 -16.88
C ASP A 123 1.44 -22.68 -17.20
N PHE A 124 0.26 -22.08 -17.37
CA PHE A 124 -0.99 -22.83 -17.53
C PHE A 124 -1.26 -23.24 -18.97
N ASP A 125 -0.72 -22.51 -19.95
CA ASP A 125 -0.89 -22.83 -21.37
C ASP A 125 0.33 -23.50 -22.03
N LYS A 126 1.39 -23.71 -21.25
CA LYS A 126 2.61 -24.46 -21.61
C LYS A 126 3.45 -23.75 -22.67
N ASP A 127 3.43 -22.42 -22.68
CA ASP A 127 4.20 -21.62 -23.62
C ASP A 127 5.60 -21.21 -23.07
N GLY A 128 5.89 -21.52 -21.81
CA GLY A 128 7.15 -21.19 -21.15
C GLY A 128 7.21 -19.77 -20.59
N HIS A 129 6.07 -19.12 -20.45
CA HIS A 129 5.87 -17.85 -19.77
C HIS A 129 5.00 -18.06 -18.52
N LEU A 130 5.23 -17.23 -17.49
CA LEU A 130 4.42 -17.31 -16.28
C LEU A 130 3.15 -16.50 -16.45
N ASP A 131 2.03 -17.17 -16.22
CA ASP A 131 0.69 -16.61 -16.18
C ASP A 131 0.30 -16.26 -14.74
N VAL A 132 -0.80 -15.54 -14.57
CA VAL A 132 -1.26 -15.05 -13.26
C VAL A 132 -2.76 -15.27 -13.11
N VAL A 133 -3.17 -15.83 -11.97
CA VAL A 133 -4.57 -15.90 -11.56
C VAL A 133 -4.75 -15.13 -10.26
N PHE A 134 -5.74 -14.24 -10.24
CA PHE A 134 -6.20 -13.49 -9.07
C PHE A 134 -7.58 -13.99 -8.64
N VAL A 135 -7.80 -14.07 -7.33
CA VAL A 135 -9.11 -14.36 -6.75
C VAL A 135 -9.58 -13.20 -5.88
N ALA A 136 -10.90 -13.02 -5.83
CA ALA A 136 -11.54 -11.86 -5.22
C ALA A 136 -12.70 -12.30 -4.32
N GLU A 137 -12.90 -11.57 -3.21
CA GLU A 137 -13.97 -11.84 -2.25
C GLU A 137 -15.27 -11.14 -2.66
N ASP A 138 -15.41 -9.85 -2.36
CA ASP A 138 -16.72 -9.17 -2.41
C ASP A 138 -17.35 -9.08 -3.80
N ASP A 139 -16.57 -8.69 -4.80
CA ASP A 139 -17.10 -8.42 -6.14
C ASP A 139 -17.05 -9.65 -7.07
N ARG A 140 -16.47 -10.75 -6.58
CA ARG A 140 -16.44 -12.09 -7.17
C ARG A 140 -15.88 -12.13 -8.59
N ASN A 141 -15.06 -11.14 -8.95
CA ASN A 141 -14.42 -11.08 -10.26
C ASN A 141 -12.98 -11.56 -10.12
N HIS A 142 -12.80 -12.83 -10.40
CA HIS A 142 -11.48 -13.43 -10.54
C HIS A 142 -10.88 -13.00 -11.88
N GLU A 143 -9.56 -12.83 -11.91
CA GLU A 143 -8.85 -12.44 -13.12
C GLU A 143 -7.85 -13.52 -13.50
N PHE A 144 -7.71 -13.82 -14.80
CA PHE A 144 -6.73 -14.76 -15.31
C PHE A 144 -6.03 -14.16 -16.51
N TYR A 145 -4.71 -14.11 -16.45
CA TYR A 145 -3.84 -13.47 -17.42
C TYR A 145 -2.78 -14.44 -17.93
N LEU A 146 -2.67 -14.58 -19.25
CA LEU A 146 -1.53 -15.27 -19.87
C LEU A 146 -0.36 -14.32 -20.02
N GLY A 147 0.84 -14.72 -19.60
CA GLY A 147 2.05 -13.92 -19.69
C GLY A 147 2.69 -13.99 -21.07
N ASN A 148 3.15 -12.86 -21.62
CA ASN A 148 3.92 -12.86 -22.88
C ASN A 148 5.44 -12.94 -22.67
N GLY A 149 5.90 -12.92 -21.41
CA GLY A 149 7.33 -12.95 -21.04
C GLY A 149 8.12 -11.68 -21.26
N ASP A 150 7.45 -10.56 -21.51
CA ASP A 150 8.01 -9.21 -21.61
C ASP A 150 7.35 -8.27 -20.58
N GLY A 151 6.81 -8.86 -19.52
CA GLY A 151 6.00 -8.20 -18.51
C GLY A 151 4.68 -7.62 -19.05
N THR A 152 4.19 -8.09 -20.20
CA THR A 152 2.82 -7.84 -20.67
C THR A 152 1.97 -9.10 -20.56
N PHE A 153 0.66 -8.90 -20.47
CA PHE A 153 -0.29 -9.95 -20.15
C PHE A 153 -1.52 -9.86 -21.04
N LYS A 154 -2.12 -11.01 -21.32
CA LYS A 154 -3.39 -11.12 -22.05
C LYS A 154 -4.49 -11.60 -21.11
N ASP A 155 -5.51 -10.77 -20.93
CA ASP A 155 -6.71 -11.14 -20.18
C ASP A 155 -7.45 -12.32 -20.86
N VAL A 156 -7.62 -13.39 -20.10
CA VAL A 156 -8.38 -14.60 -20.43
C VAL A 156 -9.28 -15.01 -19.27
N SER A 157 -9.75 -14.03 -18.48
CA SER A 157 -10.61 -14.24 -17.31
C SER A 157 -11.93 -14.94 -17.64
N ASP A 158 -12.35 -14.88 -18.91
CA ASP A 158 -13.51 -15.62 -19.43
C ASP A 158 -13.34 -17.16 -19.42
N ARG A 159 -12.11 -17.66 -19.25
CA ARG A 159 -11.82 -19.09 -19.08
C ARG A 159 -12.10 -19.61 -17.68
N LEU A 160 -12.23 -18.73 -16.69
CA LEU A 160 -12.54 -19.14 -15.33
C LEU A 160 -14.01 -19.62 -15.23
N PRO A 161 -14.26 -20.78 -14.59
CA PRO A 161 -15.56 -21.47 -14.69
C PRO A 161 -16.72 -20.79 -13.95
N GLY A 162 -16.47 -19.71 -13.19
CA GLY A 162 -17.53 -19.01 -12.48
C GLY A 162 -17.03 -17.81 -11.67
N LYS A 163 -18.01 -17.10 -11.11
CA LYS A 163 -17.82 -16.01 -10.15
C LYS A 163 -18.17 -16.52 -8.75
N SER A 164 -17.24 -16.43 -7.83
CA SER A 164 -17.40 -16.87 -6.43
C SER A 164 -16.68 -15.90 -5.49
N GLU A 165 -16.98 -15.99 -4.20
CA GLU A 165 -16.10 -15.43 -3.17
C GLU A 165 -14.89 -16.37 -3.01
N ALA A 166 -13.68 -15.82 -2.94
CA ALA A 166 -12.48 -16.61 -2.74
C ALA A 166 -11.37 -15.82 -2.03
N ASN A 167 -10.95 -16.34 -0.87
CA ASN A 167 -9.92 -15.74 0.01
C ASN A 167 -8.57 -16.46 -0.12
N GLY A 168 -8.51 -17.51 -0.94
CA GLY A 168 -7.33 -18.35 -1.09
C GLY A 168 -7.36 -19.10 -2.41
N LEU A 169 -6.16 -19.32 -2.93
CA LEU A 169 -5.89 -20.00 -4.20
C LEU A 169 -4.64 -20.84 -4.05
N ASP A 170 -4.68 -22.07 -4.52
CA ASP A 170 -3.50 -22.92 -4.63
C ASP A 170 -3.48 -23.59 -6.00
N ILE A 171 -2.27 -23.91 -6.49
CA ILE A 171 -2.08 -24.54 -7.81
C ILE A 171 -1.40 -25.88 -7.59
N GLY A 172 -1.93 -26.91 -8.25
CA GLY A 172 -1.29 -28.20 -8.34
C GLY A 172 -1.66 -28.91 -9.63
N ASP A 173 -0.68 -29.54 -10.26
CA ASP A 173 -0.94 -30.50 -11.31
C ASP A 173 -1.45 -31.80 -10.69
N VAL A 174 -2.72 -32.11 -10.92
CA VAL A 174 -3.40 -33.29 -10.36
C VAL A 174 -3.41 -34.49 -11.31
N ASN A 175 -2.92 -34.32 -12.54
CA ASN A 175 -3.01 -35.33 -13.58
C ASN A 175 -1.67 -35.65 -14.26
N GLY A 176 -0.60 -34.89 -14.01
CA GLY A 176 0.69 -35.01 -14.69
C GLY A 176 0.64 -34.60 -16.16
#